data_AF-A0A6J8B4B8-F1
#
_entry.id   AF-A0A6J8B4B8-F1
#
_cell.length_a   1.000
_cell.length_b   1.000
_cell.length_c   1.000
_cell.angle_alpha   90.00
_cell.angle_beta   90.00
_cell.angle_gamma   90.00
#
_symmetry.space_group_name_H-M   'P 1'
#
loop_
_entity.id
_entity.type
_entity.pdbx_description
1 polymer ?
#
loop_
_entity_poly.entity_id
_entity_poly.type
_entity_poly.pdbx_seq_one_letter_code
_entity_poly.pdbx_strand_id
1 'polypeptide(L)'
;MKSFVEKLAQLYSIQEKVPQNVQSVITNSLNTQKNEMMSQWKYIDDKVKHCNGSLDSLHIKTNVLDTQLKQVISKQTDQSASIESLSSIVTSLQDRVEELENNRRTRNDNECPSIQNDISRVENTPISGTNNTSTKLSQVSKTKCDVLILGDSILRRIQPKHFTPQGKTVVQIIRGGAKTCTSFVLKNGQRFEPKNILIHIGTRDLQGEGVHEDEFSQLLDQCTKTWNNSSIYVLPIISRKDIHDDIVNEAYNTIELICDLYPSIHKNERFEPSYDMFHDDVQLNYGKGLPAIVKHLKIALNIPYTNNTQQQ
;
A
#
# COMPACT_ATOMS: atom_id res chain seq x y z
N MET A 1 32.37 10.53 32.22
CA MET A 1 32.54 9.75 33.48
C MET A 1 33.82 10.16 34.24
N LYS A 2 34.99 10.15 33.60
CA LYS A 2 36.28 10.54 34.21
C LYS A 2 36.28 11.95 34.85
N SER A 3 35.80 12.96 34.12
CA SER A 3 35.69 14.34 34.61
C SER A 3 34.75 14.51 35.84
N PHE A 4 33.73 13.67 35.98
CA PHE A 4 32.80 13.72 37.12
C PHE A 4 33.45 13.15 38.39
N VAL A 5 34.16 12.03 38.27
CA VAL A 5 34.91 11.39 39.36
C VAL A 5 36.03 12.32 39.85
N GLU A 6 36.73 12.98 38.93
CA GLU A 6 37.77 13.97 39.25
C GLU A 6 37.19 15.18 40.02
N LYS A 7 36.04 15.72 39.61
CA LYS A 7 35.36 16.82 40.32
C LYS A 7 34.84 16.42 41.70
N LEU A 8 34.30 15.21 41.86
CA LEU A 8 33.89 14.70 43.17
C LEU A 8 35.10 14.54 44.10
N ALA A 9 36.20 13.97 43.60
CA ALA A 9 37.44 13.82 44.37
C ALA A 9 38.00 15.18 44.83
N GLN A 10 37.93 16.20 43.97
CA GLN A 10 38.31 17.57 44.34
C GLN A 10 37.42 18.14 45.45
N LEU A 11 36.10 17.96 45.37
CA LEU A 11 35.17 18.42 46.42
C LEU A 11 35.45 17.74 47.77
N TYR A 12 35.70 16.43 47.78
CA TYR A 12 36.08 15.70 49.00
C TYR A 12 37.42 16.17 49.57
N SER A 13 38.42 16.43 48.72
CA SER A 13 39.73 16.93 49.16
C SER A 13 39.67 18.35 49.75
N ILE A 14 38.78 19.21 49.24
CA ILE A 14 38.54 20.55 49.79
C ILE A 14 37.85 20.44 51.15
N GLN A 15 36.88 19.53 51.29
CA GLN A 15 36.14 19.33 52.54
C GLN A 15 37.03 18.90 53.71
N GLU A 16 38.07 18.10 53.46
CA GLU A 16 39.04 17.66 54.49
C GLU A 16 39.97 18.78 55.00
N LYS A 17 40.15 19.87 54.24
CA LYS A 17 41.14 20.92 54.53
C LYS A 17 40.55 22.20 55.12
N VAL A 18 39.26 22.21 55.48
CA VAL A 18 38.55 23.42 55.91
C VAL A 18 38.82 23.76 57.39
N PRO A 19 39.25 25.00 57.72
CA PRO A 19 39.43 25.47 59.10
C PRO A 19 38.10 25.61 59.89
N GLN A 20 38.14 25.34 61.21
CA GLN A 20 36.95 25.31 62.09
C GLN A 20 36.10 26.59 62.10
N ASN A 21 36.71 27.76 61.89
CA ASN A 21 36.04 29.07 61.96
C ASN A 21 35.17 29.41 60.74
N VAL A 22 35.27 28.66 59.64
CA VAL A 22 34.47 28.84 58.41
C VAL A 22 33.81 27.53 57.95
N GLN A 23 33.88 26.49 58.79
CA GLN A 23 33.52 25.13 58.43
C GLN A 23 32.05 24.95 58.11
N SER A 24 31.13 25.63 58.82
CA SER A 24 29.69 25.51 58.58
C SER A 24 29.26 26.07 57.22
N VAL A 25 29.76 27.25 56.83
CA VAL A 25 29.41 27.92 55.57
C VAL A 25 29.96 27.16 54.37
N ILE A 26 31.24 26.75 54.45
CA ILE A 26 31.91 26.03 53.36
C ILE A 26 31.31 24.62 53.21
N THR A 27 31.00 23.95 54.32
CA THR A 27 30.39 22.61 54.30
C THR A 27 28.98 22.64 53.70
N ASN A 28 28.17 23.65 54.03
CA ASN A 28 26.85 23.81 53.42
C ASN A 28 26.94 24.05 51.90
N SER A 29 27.88 24.90 51.46
CA SER A 29 28.09 25.16 50.02
C SER A 29 28.58 23.92 49.27
N LEU A 30 29.53 23.17 49.84
CA LEU A 30 30.04 21.92 49.25
C LEU A 30 28.96 20.84 49.17
N ASN A 31 28.13 20.72 50.20
CA ASN A 31 27.01 19.77 50.22
C ASN A 31 25.97 20.11 49.14
N THR A 32 25.66 21.39 48.93
CA THR A 32 24.76 21.81 47.84
C THR A 32 25.32 21.45 46.47
N GLN A 33 26.59 21.77 46.20
CA GLN A 33 27.25 21.42 44.93
C GLN A 33 27.31 19.90 44.71
N LYS A 34 27.60 19.14 45.77
CA LYS A 34 27.59 17.68 45.72
C LYS A 34 26.21 17.12 45.37
N ASN A 35 25.15 17.62 46.01
CA ASN A 35 23.79 17.17 45.77
C ASN A 35 23.31 17.50 44.34
N GLU A 36 23.70 18.67 43.84
CA GLU A 36 23.41 19.08 42.46
C GLU A 36 24.14 18.19 41.44
N MET A 37 25.44 17.93 41.66
CA MET A 37 26.21 17.00 40.85
C MET A 37 25.64 15.57 40.86
N MET A 38 25.22 15.07 42.03
CA MET A 38 24.58 13.75 42.14
C MET A 38 23.25 13.68 41.39
N SER A 39 22.47 14.76 41.41
CA SER A 39 21.18 14.85 40.70
C SER A 39 21.39 14.84 39.18
N GLN A 40 22.36 15.61 38.69
CA GLN A 40 22.74 15.61 37.27
C GLN A 40 23.27 14.23 36.83
N TRP A 41 24.06 13.57 37.67
CA TRP A 41 24.56 12.23 37.37
C TRP A 41 23.44 11.21 37.26
N LYS A 42 22.49 11.24 38.20
CA LYS A 42 21.30 10.36 38.16
C LYS A 42 20.48 10.57 36.89
N TYR A 43 20.25 11.83 36.49
CA TYR A 43 19.56 12.14 35.24
C TYR A 43 20.27 11.57 34.01
N ILE A 44 21.60 11.68 33.95
CA ILE A 44 22.40 11.13 32.85
C ILE A 44 22.36 9.59 32.87
N ASP A 45 22.49 8.97 34.05
CA ASP A 45 22.43 7.50 34.20
C ASP A 45 21.08 6.93 33.73
N ASP A 46 19.98 7.59 34.11
CA ASP A 46 18.63 7.20 33.67
C ASP A 46 18.47 7.35 32.14
N LYS A 47 19.02 8.42 31.55
CA LYS A 47 19.04 8.59 30.09
C LYS A 47 19.87 7.52 29.37
N VAL A 48 21.03 7.15 29.91
CA VAL A 48 21.88 6.09 29.34
C VAL A 48 21.17 4.73 29.40
N LYS A 49 20.52 4.40 30.53
CA LYS A 49 19.73 3.16 30.63
C LYS A 49 18.60 3.11 29.61
N HIS A 50 17.90 4.24 29.43
CA HIS A 50 16.85 4.34 28.42
C HIS A 50 17.39 4.14 27.00
N CYS A 51 18.51 4.80 26.66
CA CYS A 51 19.16 4.62 25.36
C CYS A 51 19.61 3.18 25.12
N ASN A 52 20.17 2.50 26.13
CA ASN A 52 20.57 1.11 26.02
C ASN A 52 19.37 0.18 25.79
N GLY A 53 18.26 0.38 26.52
CA GLY A 53 17.03 -0.40 26.28
C GLY A 53 16.45 -0.18 24.88
N SER A 54 16.54 1.06 24.36
CA SER A 54 16.16 1.35 22.97
C SER A 54 17.08 0.69 21.96
N LEU A 55 18.39 0.61 22.24
CA LEU A 55 19.37 -0.06 21.39
C LEU A 55 19.13 -1.57 21.33
N ASP A 56 18.83 -2.20 22.47
CA ASP A 56 18.48 -3.63 22.53
C ASP A 56 17.21 -3.92 21.72
N SER A 57 16.20 -3.05 21.83
CA SER A 57 14.97 -3.16 21.05
C SER A 57 15.21 -3.04 19.54
N LEU A 58 16.06 -2.09 19.12
CA LEU A 58 16.48 -1.96 17.73
C LEU A 58 17.24 -3.20 17.25
N HIS A 59 18.15 -3.74 18.06
CA HIS A 59 18.89 -4.95 17.71
C HIS A 59 17.97 -6.15 17.48
N ILE A 60 16.95 -6.33 18.33
CA ILE A 60 15.92 -7.37 18.14
C ILE A 60 15.15 -7.14 16.84
N LYS A 61 14.71 -5.91 16.55
CA LYS A 61 14.00 -5.59 15.31
C LYS A 61 14.86 -5.88 14.08
N THR A 62 16.14 -5.52 14.09
CA THR A 62 17.08 -5.80 13.00
C THR A 62 17.22 -7.30 12.75
N ASN A 63 17.32 -8.12 13.81
CA ASN A 63 17.42 -9.58 13.67
C ASN A 63 16.14 -10.21 13.10
N VAL A 64 14.97 -9.69 13.49
CA VAL A 64 13.68 -10.11 12.92
C VAL A 64 13.62 -9.77 11.43
N LEU A 65 14.03 -8.54 11.05
CA LEU A 65 14.06 -8.11 9.65
C LEU A 65 15.03 -8.94 8.82
N ASP A 66 16.23 -9.26 9.32
CA ASP A 66 17.20 -10.12 8.61
C ASP A 66 16.64 -11.53 8.38
N THR A 67 15.93 -12.07 9.38
CA THR A 67 15.26 -13.37 9.24
C THR A 67 14.15 -13.34 8.20
N GLN A 68 13.32 -12.28 8.20
CA GLN A 68 12.27 -12.10 7.20
C GLN A 68 12.85 -11.92 5.79
N LEU A 69 13.95 -11.17 5.66
CA LEU A 69 14.63 -10.96 4.38
C LEU A 69 15.14 -12.29 3.80
N LYS A 70 15.78 -13.13 4.63
CA LYS A 70 16.23 -14.47 4.22
C LYS A 70 15.07 -15.35 3.72
N GLN A 71 13.91 -15.28 4.36
CA GLN A 71 12.72 -16.03 3.92
C GLN A 71 12.13 -15.50 2.59
N VAL A 72 12.20 -14.19 2.35
CA VAL A 72 11.74 -13.61 1.08
C VAL A 72 12.68 -14.01 -0.06
N ILE A 73 13.99 -13.94 0.17
CA ILE A 73 15.00 -14.34 -0.83
C ILE A 73 14.81 -15.80 -1.21
N SER A 74 14.63 -16.71 -0.24
CA SER A 74 14.45 -18.14 -0.54
C SER A 74 13.19 -18.39 -1.38
N LYS A 75 12.06 -17.76 -1.03
CA LYS A 75 10.82 -17.87 -1.82
C LYS A 75 10.97 -17.32 -3.24
N GLN A 76 11.73 -16.24 -3.40
CA GLN A 76 12.01 -15.67 -4.72
C GLN A 76 12.87 -16.61 -5.56
N THR A 77 13.85 -17.29 -4.98
CA THR A 77 14.66 -18.31 -5.66
C THR A 77 13.79 -19.47 -6.14
N ASP A 78 12.91 -20.00 -5.28
CA ASP A 78 11.99 -21.09 -5.63
C ASP A 78 11.02 -20.71 -6.76
N GLN A 79 10.52 -19.46 -6.73
CA GLN A 79 9.66 -18.92 -7.78
C GLN A 79 10.40 -18.77 -9.10
N SER A 80 11.63 -18.27 -9.09
CA SER A 80 12.46 -18.15 -10.31
C SER A 80 12.70 -19.51 -10.95
N ALA A 81 13.03 -20.55 -10.16
CA ALA A 81 13.20 -21.91 -10.67
C ALA A 81 11.90 -22.45 -11.30
N SER A 82 10.75 -22.16 -10.69
CA SER A 82 9.44 -22.55 -11.22
C SER A 82 9.11 -21.85 -12.55
N ILE A 83 9.45 -20.57 -12.68
CA ILE A 83 9.26 -19.79 -13.92
C ILE A 83 10.15 -20.33 -15.04
N GLU A 84 11.38 -20.71 -14.74
CA GLU A 84 12.30 -21.28 -15.73
C GLU A 84 11.79 -22.63 -16.25
N SER A 85 11.30 -23.49 -15.35
CA SER A 85 10.64 -24.76 -15.72
C SER A 85 9.41 -24.53 -16.61
N LEU A 86 8.53 -23.59 -16.25
CA LEU A 86 7.35 -23.26 -17.05
C LEU A 86 7.73 -22.67 -18.42
N SER A 87 8.78 -21.87 -18.49
CA SER A 87 9.27 -21.29 -19.74
C SER A 87 9.76 -22.38 -20.70
N SER A 88 10.49 -23.38 -20.19
CA SER A 88 10.90 -24.56 -20.95
C SER A 88 9.71 -25.35 -21.51
N ILE A 89 8.66 -25.55 -20.70
CA ILE A 89 7.42 -26.20 -21.15
C ILE A 89 6.74 -25.40 -22.26
N VAL A 90 6.66 -24.08 -22.13
CA VAL A 90 6.06 -23.21 -23.16
C VAL A 90 6.83 -23.32 -24.49
N THR A 91 8.16 -23.29 -24.47
CA THR A 91 8.98 -23.46 -25.67
C THR A 91 8.73 -24.81 -26.33
N SER A 92 8.72 -25.91 -25.55
CA SER A 92 8.44 -27.25 -26.09
C SER A 92 7.04 -27.36 -26.72
N LEU A 93 6.03 -26.69 -26.14
CA LEU A 93 4.68 -26.65 -26.72
C LEU A 93 4.64 -25.80 -28.00
N GLN A 94 5.38 -24.70 -28.06
CA GLN A 94 5.49 -23.86 -29.27
C GLN A 94 6.10 -24.66 -30.42
N ASP A 95 7.21 -25.37 -30.18
CA ASP A 95 7.85 -26.24 -31.19
C ASP A 95 6.87 -27.30 -31.71
N ARG A 96 6.09 -27.91 -30.81
CA ARG A 96 5.12 -28.95 -31.16
C ARG A 96 3.92 -28.41 -31.95
N VAL A 97 3.50 -27.17 -31.70
CA VAL A 97 2.47 -26.50 -32.50
C VAL A 97 3.01 -26.21 -33.90
N GLU A 98 4.24 -25.73 -34.03
CA GLU A 98 4.87 -25.46 -35.32
C GLU A 98 5.03 -26.74 -36.16
N GLU A 99 5.43 -27.85 -35.54
CA GLU A 99 5.50 -29.17 -36.19
C GLU A 99 4.12 -29.63 -36.68
N LEU A 100 3.08 -29.51 -35.86
CA LEU A 100 1.71 -29.86 -36.23
C LEU A 100 1.17 -28.98 -37.37
N GLU A 101 1.48 -27.69 -37.37
CA GLU A 101 1.12 -26.78 -38.46
C GLU A 101 1.80 -27.14 -39.78
N ASN A 102 3.09 -27.50 -39.74
CA ASN A 102 3.83 -27.96 -40.91
C ASN A 102 3.29 -29.29 -41.45
N ASN A 103 2.98 -30.25 -40.57
CA ASN A 103 2.36 -31.52 -40.95
C ASN A 103 0.95 -31.35 -41.56
N ARG A 104 0.20 -30.33 -41.13
CA ARG A 104 -1.11 -30.02 -41.72
C ARG A 104 -0.98 -29.44 -43.12
N ARG A 105 0.04 -28.61 -43.37
CA ARG A 105 0.32 -28.05 -44.70
C ARG A 105 0.68 -29.15 -45.70
N THR A 106 1.58 -30.06 -45.33
CA THR A 106 2.01 -31.17 -46.20
C THR A 106 0.92 -32.21 -46.48
N ARG A 107 -0.06 -32.37 -45.58
CA ARG A 107 -1.21 -33.27 -45.79
C ARG A 107 -2.23 -32.70 -46.76
N ASN A 108 -2.45 -31.38 -46.73
CA ASN A 108 -3.39 -30.73 -47.65
C ASN A 108 -2.89 -30.70 -49.11
N ASP A 109 -1.58 -30.82 -49.33
CA ASP A 109 -0.99 -30.84 -50.68
C ASP A 109 -1.01 -32.24 -51.34
N ASN A 110 -1.42 -33.30 -50.62
CA ASN A 110 -1.35 -34.69 -51.09
C ASN A 110 -2.71 -35.41 -51.28
N GLU A 111 -3.85 -34.73 -51.10
CA GLU A 111 -5.18 -35.30 -51.43
C GLU A 111 -5.75 -34.68 -52.71
N CYS A 112 -5.33 -35.21 -53.87
CA CYS A 112 -6.17 -35.24 -55.07
C CYS A 112 -5.72 -36.32 -56.07
N PRO A 113 -6.47 -37.44 -56.18
CA PRO A 113 -6.61 -38.13 -57.45
C PRO A 113 -8.05 -38.00 -57.98
N SER A 114 -8.12 -37.45 -59.20
CA SER A 114 -9.15 -37.57 -60.24
C SER A 114 -10.46 -38.27 -59.91
N ILE A 115 -11.60 -37.55 -59.97
CA ILE A 115 -12.83 -38.06 -60.60
C ILE A 115 -13.50 -36.94 -61.40
N GLN A 116 -13.65 -37.24 -62.68
CA GLN A 116 -14.36 -36.55 -63.74
C GLN A 116 -15.87 -36.77 -63.55
N ASN A 117 -16.68 -35.71 -63.54
CA ASN A 117 -18.05 -35.75 -64.05
C ASN A 117 -18.64 -34.35 -64.22
N ASP A 118 -19.28 -34.19 -65.37
CA ASP A 118 -20.01 -33.04 -65.87
C ASP A 118 -21.01 -32.45 -64.86
N ILE A 119 -21.12 -31.12 -64.83
CA ILE A 119 -22.36 -30.38 -65.10
C ILE A 119 -21.98 -28.93 -65.46
N SER A 120 -22.39 -28.57 -66.66
CA SER A 120 -22.35 -27.26 -67.27
C SER A 120 -23.41 -26.32 -66.67
N ARG A 121 -22.99 -25.13 -66.20
CA ARG A 121 -23.71 -23.84 -66.42
C ARG A 121 -22.97 -22.64 -65.79
N VAL A 122 -22.52 -21.71 -66.66
CA VAL A 122 -22.83 -20.25 -66.67
C VAL A 122 -22.57 -19.49 -65.35
N GLU A 123 -21.75 -18.45 -65.19
CA GLU A 123 -21.13 -17.44 -66.07
C GLU A 123 -20.09 -16.65 -65.23
N ASN A 124 -18.97 -16.27 -65.87
CA ASN A 124 -18.23 -14.98 -65.79
C ASN A 124 -17.88 -14.30 -64.43
N THR A 125 -16.61 -14.45 -64.03
CA THR A 125 -15.57 -13.43 -63.64
C THR A 125 -15.85 -12.29 -62.62
N PRO A 126 -14.81 -11.69 -61.96
CA PRO A 126 -13.42 -12.10 -61.80
C PRO A 126 -12.92 -12.17 -60.33
N ILE A 127 -11.83 -12.90 -60.15
CA ILE A 127 -10.94 -12.83 -58.99
C ILE A 127 -10.27 -11.44 -58.98
N SER A 128 -10.36 -10.74 -57.86
CA SER A 128 -9.28 -9.84 -57.44
C SER A 128 -9.22 -9.80 -55.92
N GLY A 129 -8.12 -10.30 -55.39
CA GLY A 129 -7.85 -10.27 -53.95
C GLY A 129 -7.70 -8.84 -53.44
N THR A 130 -8.00 -8.66 -52.17
CA THR A 130 -7.18 -7.83 -51.29
C THR A 130 -7.50 -8.21 -49.85
N ASN A 131 -6.45 -8.70 -49.19
CA ASN A 131 -6.37 -8.89 -47.77
C ASN A 131 -6.76 -7.59 -47.06
N ASN A 132 -7.84 -7.62 -46.31
CA ASN A 132 -8.05 -6.68 -45.21
C ASN A 132 -8.17 -7.50 -43.93
N THR A 133 -7.03 -7.95 -43.44
CA THR A 133 -6.72 -8.06 -42.02
C THR A 133 -6.91 -6.68 -41.40
N SER A 134 -8.17 -6.28 -41.21
CA SER A 134 -8.50 -5.22 -40.27
C SER A 134 -8.30 -5.83 -38.89
N THR A 135 -7.11 -5.58 -38.35
CA THR A 135 -6.88 -5.53 -36.91
C THR A 135 -7.91 -4.57 -36.32
N LYS A 136 -9.11 -5.09 -36.04
CA LYS A 136 -9.95 -4.58 -34.96
C LYS A 136 -9.07 -4.66 -33.73
N LEU A 137 -8.38 -3.55 -33.41
CA LEU A 137 -8.11 -3.22 -32.02
C LEU A 137 -9.49 -3.34 -31.37
N SER A 138 -9.69 -4.44 -30.65
CA SER A 138 -10.82 -4.61 -29.77
C SER A 138 -10.79 -3.39 -28.87
N GLN A 139 -11.70 -2.44 -29.12
CA GLN A 139 -12.04 -1.42 -28.15
C GLN A 139 -12.45 -2.20 -26.92
N VAL A 140 -11.53 -2.32 -25.96
CA VAL A 140 -11.80 -2.92 -24.66
C VAL A 140 -12.93 -2.06 -24.10
N SER A 141 -14.14 -2.63 -24.07
CA SER A 141 -15.32 -1.92 -23.60
C SER A 141 -15.04 -1.47 -22.16
N LYS A 142 -14.93 -0.17 -21.94
CA LYS A 142 -14.67 0.36 -20.60
C LYS A 142 -15.84 0.01 -19.69
N THR A 143 -15.52 -0.43 -18.48
CA THR A 143 -16.50 -0.65 -17.44
C THR A 143 -16.92 0.71 -16.89
N LYS A 144 -18.08 1.20 -17.32
CA LYS A 144 -18.71 2.38 -16.71
C LYS A 144 -19.04 2.09 -15.24
N CYS A 145 -18.66 3.00 -14.35
CA CYS A 145 -19.00 2.93 -12.93
C CYS A 145 -19.17 4.34 -12.36
N ASP A 146 -20.02 4.49 -11.36
CA ASP A 146 -20.21 5.77 -10.68
C ASP A 146 -19.13 5.99 -9.63
N VAL A 147 -18.68 4.90 -9.00
CA VAL A 147 -17.64 4.91 -7.97
C VAL A 147 -16.67 3.76 -8.22
N LEU A 148 -15.38 4.06 -8.31
CA LEU A 148 -14.29 3.09 -8.23
C LEU A 148 -13.56 3.26 -6.90
N ILE A 149 -13.54 2.24 -6.07
CA ILE A 149 -12.79 2.22 -4.81
C ILE A 149 -11.52 1.42 -5.03
N LEU A 150 -10.37 2.06 -4.87
CA LEU A 150 -9.06 1.43 -4.77
C LEU A 150 -8.72 1.36 -3.29
N GLY A 151 -8.84 0.18 -2.69
CA GLY A 151 -8.77 0.03 -1.24
C GLY A 151 -7.86 -1.11 -0.81
N ASP A 152 -7.51 -1.13 0.46
CA ASP A 152 -6.73 -2.20 1.07
C ASP A 152 -7.64 -3.30 1.67
N SER A 153 -7.05 -4.14 2.54
CA SER A 153 -7.79 -5.18 3.25
C SER A 153 -8.96 -4.68 4.11
N ILE A 154 -8.88 -3.50 4.73
CA ILE A 154 -9.91 -2.94 5.63
C ILE A 154 -11.21 -2.73 4.86
N LEU A 155 -11.11 -2.28 3.61
CA LEU A 155 -12.27 -2.02 2.76
C LEU A 155 -12.80 -3.27 2.04
N ARG A 156 -12.16 -4.44 2.19
CA ARG A 156 -12.54 -5.68 1.46
C ARG A 156 -13.96 -6.13 1.71
N ARG A 157 -14.50 -5.87 2.90
CA ARG A 157 -15.83 -6.30 3.31
C ARG A 157 -16.93 -5.30 2.96
N ILE A 158 -16.58 -4.17 2.34
CA ILE A 158 -17.56 -3.23 1.80
C ILE A 158 -18.33 -3.90 0.67
N GLN A 159 -19.65 -3.84 0.78
CA GLN A 159 -20.55 -4.32 -0.28
C GLN A 159 -20.85 -3.16 -1.24
N PRO A 160 -20.54 -3.27 -2.55
CA PRO A 160 -20.73 -2.18 -3.51
C PRO A 160 -22.18 -1.67 -3.58
N LYS A 161 -23.16 -2.56 -3.40
CA LYS A 161 -24.59 -2.21 -3.35
C LYS A 161 -24.95 -1.22 -2.24
N HIS A 162 -24.11 -1.06 -1.22
CA HIS A 162 -24.35 -0.12 -0.13
C HIS A 162 -23.88 1.30 -0.45
N PHE A 163 -23.19 1.54 -1.57
CA PHE A 163 -22.73 2.87 -1.98
C PHE A 163 -23.79 3.56 -2.83
N THR A 164 -24.12 2.99 -3.99
CA THR A 164 -25.01 3.61 -4.94
C THR A 164 -26.26 2.72 -5.15
N PRO A 165 -27.46 3.16 -4.78
CA PRO A 165 -28.68 2.34 -4.88
C PRO A 165 -29.06 1.99 -6.32
N GLN A 166 -28.70 2.87 -7.26
CA GLN A 166 -29.01 2.75 -8.70
C GLN A 166 -27.75 2.81 -9.57
N GLY A 167 -26.59 3.02 -8.94
CA GLY A 167 -25.31 3.19 -9.63
C GLY A 167 -24.46 1.92 -9.56
N LYS A 168 -23.36 1.93 -10.32
CA LYS A 168 -22.38 0.85 -10.31
C LYS A 168 -21.16 1.27 -9.50
N THR A 169 -20.99 0.66 -8.33
CA THR A 169 -19.76 0.76 -7.55
C THR A 169 -18.87 -0.44 -7.85
N VAL A 170 -17.59 -0.20 -8.10
CA VAL A 170 -16.55 -1.22 -8.26
C VAL A 170 -15.55 -1.08 -7.14
N VAL A 171 -15.24 -2.17 -6.44
CA VAL A 171 -14.24 -2.18 -5.38
C VAL A 171 -13.08 -3.06 -5.83
N GLN A 172 -11.87 -2.50 -5.83
CA GLN A 172 -10.62 -3.18 -6.15
C GLN A 172 -9.74 -3.20 -4.92
N ILE A 173 -9.50 -4.41 -4.42
CA ILE A 173 -8.69 -4.62 -3.22
C ILE A 173 -7.25 -4.85 -3.63
N ILE A 174 -6.41 -3.88 -3.30
CA ILE A 174 -5.01 -3.84 -3.67
C ILE A 174 -4.21 -4.28 -2.44
N ARG A 175 -3.53 -5.41 -2.59
CA ARG A 175 -2.66 -5.96 -1.55
C ARG A 175 -1.25 -5.46 -1.77
N GLY A 176 -0.97 -4.28 -1.26
CA GLY A 176 0.31 -3.59 -1.38
C GLY A 176 0.09 -2.09 -1.24
N GLY A 177 1.15 -1.36 -0.93
CA GLY A 177 1.07 0.07 -0.71
C GLY A 177 0.91 0.90 -1.99
N ALA A 178 1.26 2.18 -1.93
CA ALA A 178 1.07 3.14 -3.01
C ALA A 178 1.65 2.66 -4.35
N LYS A 179 2.90 2.15 -4.36
CA LYS A 179 3.54 1.58 -5.55
C LYS A 179 2.77 0.43 -6.20
N THR A 180 2.17 -0.44 -5.41
CA THR A 180 1.36 -1.55 -5.94
C THR A 180 0.07 -1.02 -6.53
N CYS A 181 -0.52 0.00 -5.90
CA CYS A 181 -1.69 0.69 -6.44
C CYS A 181 -1.36 1.38 -7.78
N THR A 182 -0.22 2.07 -7.90
CA THR A 182 0.23 2.69 -9.15
C THR A 182 0.36 1.66 -10.27
N SER A 183 0.96 0.50 -9.97
CA SER A 183 1.09 -0.61 -10.91
C SER A 183 -0.27 -1.14 -11.37
N PHE A 184 -1.25 -1.20 -10.48
CA PHE A 184 -2.62 -1.57 -10.83
C PHE A 184 -3.26 -0.54 -11.78
N VAL A 185 -3.13 0.76 -11.50
CA VAL A 185 -3.69 1.84 -12.33
C VAL A 185 -3.08 1.81 -13.74
N LEU A 186 -1.76 1.66 -13.85
CA LEU A 186 -1.06 1.54 -15.13
C LEU A 186 -1.58 0.37 -15.98
N LYS A 187 -1.76 -0.80 -15.36
CA LYS A 187 -2.14 -2.03 -16.08
C LYS A 187 -3.63 -2.12 -16.39
N ASN A 188 -4.48 -1.63 -15.49
CA ASN A 188 -5.92 -1.89 -15.52
C ASN A 188 -6.79 -0.63 -15.56
N GLY A 189 -6.23 0.55 -15.30
CA GLY A 189 -7.02 1.78 -15.14
C GLY A 189 -7.86 2.13 -16.37
N GLN A 190 -7.33 1.87 -17.56
CA GLN A 190 -8.02 2.07 -18.84
C GLN A 190 -9.27 1.19 -19.03
N ARG A 191 -9.44 0.14 -18.21
CA ARG A 191 -10.62 -0.74 -18.24
C ARG A 191 -11.82 -0.13 -17.52
N PHE A 192 -11.64 0.98 -16.81
CA PHE A 192 -12.67 1.63 -16.02
C PHE A 192 -12.95 3.03 -16.53
N GLU A 193 -14.21 3.45 -16.43
CA GLU A 193 -14.65 4.82 -16.67
C GLU A 193 -15.47 5.29 -15.45
N PRO A 194 -14.80 5.62 -14.33
CA PRO A 194 -15.45 6.06 -13.09
C PRO A 194 -15.88 7.53 -13.16
N LYS A 195 -16.99 7.89 -12.51
CA LYS A 195 -17.29 9.32 -12.20
C LYS A 195 -16.50 9.80 -10.99
N ASN A 196 -16.47 8.98 -9.94
CA ASN A 196 -15.73 9.24 -8.71
C ASN A 196 -14.76 8.11 -8.43
N ILE A 197 -13.58 8.44 -7.92
CA ILE A 197 -12.56 7.48 -7.49
C ILE A 197 -12.27 7.73 -6.03
N LEU A 198 -12.29 6.68 -5.22
CA LEU A 198 -11.86 6.73 -3.84
C LEU A 198 -10.59 5.90 -3.71
N ILE A 199 -9.51 6.54 -3.26
CA ILE A 199 -8.22 5.90 -3.01
C ILE A 199 -8.07 5.80 -1.49
N HIS A 200 -7.98 4.57 -0.99
CA HIS A 200 -7.54 4.29 0.36
C HIS A 200 -6.31 3.41 0.29
N ILE A 201 -5.19 3.94 0.75
CA ILE A 201 -3.96 3.16 0.85
C ILE A 201 -3.87 2.64 2.27
N GLY A 202 -3.72 1.32 2.36
CA GLY A 202 -3.71 0.62 3.63
C GLY A 202 -2.40 0.80 4.38
N THR A 203 -2.36 0.25 5.58
CA THR A 203 -1.22 0.40 6.49
C THR A 203 0.00 -0.45 6.10
N ARG A 204 0.07 -0.97 4.88
CA ARG A 204 1.28 -1.65 4.39
C ARG A 204 2.38 -0.64 4.12
N ASP A 205 2.03 0.58 3.73
CA ASP A 205 2.97 1.70 3.69
C ASP A 205 3.46 2.09 5.09
N LEU A 206 2.78 1.67 6.16
CA LEU A 206 3.25 1.89 7.53
C LEU A 206 4.24 0.83 8.04
N GLN A 207 4.45 -0.27 7.30
CA GLN A 207 5.36 -1.35 7.73
C GLN A 207 6.81 -1.02 7.36
N GLY A 208 7.37 0.00 7.99
CA GLY A 208 8.74 0.46 7.74
C GLY A 208 8.94 1.88 8.26
N GLU A 209 9.03 2.82 7.31
CA GLU A 209 9.38 4.24 7.54
C GLU A 209 8.17 5.19 7.37
N GLY A 210 6.94 4.65 7.27
CA GLY A 210 5.76 5.45 6.97
C GLY A 210 5.53 5.62 5.46
N VAL A 211 4.65 6.56 5.09
CA VAL A 211 4.26 6.74 3.69
C VAL A 211 5.43 7.29 2.87
N HIS A 212 5.90 6.53 1.90
CA HIS A 212 6.93 6.99 0.96
C HIS A 212 6.35 8.05 0.01
N GLU A 213 6.77 9.29 0.17
CA GLU A 213 6.20 10.46 -0.53
C GLU A 213 6.25 10.33 -2.05
N ASP A 214 7.37 9.85 -2.59
CA ASP A 214 7.56 9.64 -4.02
C ASP A 214 6.58 8.60 -4.58
N GLU A 215 6.35 7.50 -3.85
CA GLU A 215 5.44 6.45 -4.30
C GLU A 215 3.98 6.91 -4.29
N PHE A 216 3.60 7.67 -3.26
CA PHE A 216 2.26 8.24 -3.15
C PHE A 216 2.03 9.32 -4.22
N SER A 217 3.00 10.21 -4.44
CA SER A 217 2.94 11.23 -5.49
C SER A 217 2.81 10.61 -6.88
N GLN A 218 3.58 9.55 -7.17
CA GLN A 218 3.46 8.79 -8.41
C GLN A 218 2.06 8.17 -8.58
N LEU A 219 1.43 7.71 -7.50
CA LEU A 219 0.06 7.21 -7.57
C LEU A 219 -0.92 8.33 -7.96
N LEU A 220 -0.83 9.50 -7.32
CA LEU A 220 -1.75 10.61 -7.58
C LEU A 220 -1.59 11.14 -9.00
N ASP A 221 -0.35 11.32 -9.45
CA ASP A 221 -0.02 11.70 -10.84
C ASP A 221 -0.58 10.66 -11.83
N GLN A 222 -0.42 9.37 -11.56
CA GLN A 222 -0.95 8.34 -12.43
C GLN A 222 -2.48 8.31 -12.45
N CYS A 223 -3.14 8.52 -11.30
CA CYS A 223 -4.60 8.55 -11.21
C CYS A 223 -5.17 9.74 -11.99
N THR A 224 -4.61 10.93 -11.82
CA THR A 224 -5.05 12.15 -12.50
C THR A 224 -4.84 12.09 -14.01
N LYS A 225 -3.77 11.44 -14.48
CA LYS A 225 -3.55 11.16 -15.91
C LYS A 225 -4.53 10.14 -16.48
N THR A 226 -4.80 9.06 -15.73
CA THR A 226 -5.63 7.94 -16.19
C THR A 226 -7.11 8.30 -16.22
N TRP A 227 -7.57 9.09 -15.24
CA TRP A 227 -8.97 9.42 -15.01
C TRP A 227 -9.16 10.93 -14.86
N ASN A 228 -8.71 11.67 -15.88
CA ASN A 228 -8.73 13.13 -15.93
C ASN A 228 -10.13 13.78 -15.88
N ASN A 229 -11.19 13.01 -16.14
CA ASN A 229 -12.58 13.47 -16.10
C ASN A 229 -13.33 13.00 -14.84
N SER A 230 -12.63 12.37 -13.89
CA SER A 230 -13.21 11.84 -12.67
C SER A 230 -12.84 12.71 -11.48
N SER A 231 -13.72 12.80 -10.50
CA SER A 231 -13.38 13.37 -9.19
C SER A 231 -12.60 12.34 -8.38
N ILE A 232 -11.39 12.68 -7.94
CA ILE A 232 -10.50 11.78 -7.21
C ILE A 232 -10.52 12.18 -5.73
N TYR A 233 -10.81 11.22 -4.86
CA TYR A 233 -10.89 11.39 -3.42
C TYR A 233 -9.86 10.50 -2.74
N VAL A 234 -9.15 11.05 -1.77
CA VAL A 234 -8.20 10.29 -0.94
C VAL A 234 -8.80 10.10 0.43
N LEU A 235 -9.00 8.84 0.83
CA LEU A 235 -9.28 8.45 2.20
C LEU A 235 -7.94 8.19 2.90
N PRO A 236 -7.58 9.01 3.91
CA PRO A 236 -6.35 8.82 4.67
C PRO A 236 -6.32 7.47 5.41
N ILE A 237 -5.17 7.17 6.01
CA ILE A 237 -4.99 5.92 6.73
C ILE A 237 -5.97 5.85 7.91
N ILE A 238 -6.66 4.71 8.02
CA ILE A 238 -7.60 4.43 9.10
C ILE A 238 -6.78 3.95 10.30
N SER A 239 -7.05 4.52 11.48
CA SER A 239 -6.43 4.08 12.73
C SER A 239 -6.65 2.58 12.99
N ARG A 240 -5.69 1.92 13.62
CA ARG A 240 -5.74 0.49 13.97
C ARG A 240 -5.25 0.32 15.40
N LYS A 241 -5.61 -0.80 16.04
CA LYS A 241 -5.22 -1.07 17.43
C LYS A 241 -3.78 -1.58 17.54
N ASP A 242 -3.24 -2.17 16.47
CA ASP A 242 -1.90 -2.75 16.45
C ASP A 242 -0.80 -1.78 15.97
N ILE A 243 -1.15 -0.52 15.67
CA ILE A 243 -0.23 0.52 15.24
C ILE A 243 -0.39 1.72 16.17
N HIS A 244 0.71 2.31 16.61
CA HIS A 244 0.70 3.49 17.47
C HIS A 244 0.14 4.70 16.72
N ASP A 245 -0.69 5.52 17.39
CA ASP A 245 -1.37 6.66 16.76
C ASP A 245 -0.39 7.66 16.13
N ASP A 246 0.79 7.87 16.73
CA ASP A 246 1.82 8.75 16.18
C ASP A 246 2.25 8.38 14.76
N ILE A 247 2.39 7.08 14.47
CA ILE A 247 2.77 6.58 13.14
C ILE A 247 1.64 6.85 12.14
N VAL A 248 0.39 6.67 12.57
CA VAL A 248 -0.79 6.94 11.74
C VAL A 248 -0.93 8.44 11.48
N ASN A 249 -0.67 9.28 12.49
CA ASN A 249 -0.74 10.74 12.39
C ASN A 249 0.35 11.30 11.48
N GLU A 250 1.58 10.78 11.59
CA GLU A 250 2.69 11.16 10.71
C GLU A 250 2.33 10.86 9.25
N ALA A 251 1.89 9.64 8.97
CA ALA A 251 1.48 9.25 7.63
C ALA A 251 0.26 10.03 7.10
N TYR A 252 -0.69 10.37 7.97
CA TYR A 252 -1.81 11.24 7.63
C TYR A 252 -1.31 12.61 7.16
N ASN A 253 -0.43 13.25 7.93
CA ASN A 253 0.13 14.56 7.60
C ASN A 253 0.91 14.52 6.28
N THR A 254 1.70 13.48 6.06
CA THR A 254 2.40 13.27 4.78
C THR A 254 1.44 13.16 3.61
N ILE A 255 0.36 12.36 3.75
CA ILE A 255 -0.67 12.22 2.70
C ILE A 255 -1.35 13.57 2.43
N GLU A 256 -1.69 14.34 3.46
CA GLU A 256 -2.31 15.66 3.30
C GLU A 256 -1.40 16.63 2.54
N LEU A 257 -0.13 16.73 2.94
CA LEU A 257 0.86 17.61 2.30
C LEU A 257 1.02 17.27 0.82
N ILE A 258 1.09 15.98 0.48
CA ILE A 258 1.19 15.56 -0.93
C ILE A 258 -0.09 15.88 -1.68
N CYS A 259 -1.27 15.63 -1.12
CA CYS A 259 -2.53 15.93 -1.78
C CYS A 259 -2.69 17.43 -2.08
N ASP A 260 -2.14 18.32 -1.24
CA ASP A 260 -2.15 19.77 -1.48
C ASP A 260 -1.38 20.20 -2.74
N LEU A 261 -0.49 19.34 -3.24
CA LEU A 261 0.20 19.56 -4.52
C LEU A 261 -0.68 19.26 -5.75
N TYR A 262 -1.87 18.66 -5.56
CA TYR A 262 -2.76 18.21 -6.63
C TYR A 262 -4.16 18.87 -6.51
N PRO A 263 -4.42 20.01 -7.17
CA PRO A 263 -5.67 20.76 -7.03
C PRO A 263 -6.94 20.01 -7.43
N SER A 264 -6.82 18.96 -8.25
CA SER A 264 -7.94 18.11 -8.70
C SER A 264 -8.28 16.98 -7.74
N ILE A 265 -7.56 16.86 -6.62
CA ILE A 265 -7.75 15.80 -5.64
C ILE A 265 -8.48 16.36 -4.42
N HIS A 266 -9.52 15.63 -4.00
CA HIS A 266 -10.30 15.93 -2.81
C HIS A 266 -9.76 15.12 -1.63
N LYS A 267 -9.28 15.82 -0.60
CA LYS A 267 -8.89 15.21 0.66
C LYS A 267 -10.14 14.93 1.49
N ASN A 268 -10.33 13.68 1.91
CA ASN A 268 -11.43 13.35 2.82
C ASN A 268 -11.01 13.50 4.27
N GLU A 269 -11.97 13.86 5.11
CA GLU A 269 -11.80 13.78 6.55
C GLU A 269 -11.39 12.38 6.99
N ARG A 270 -10.56 12.31 8.03
CA ARG A 270 -10.16 11.05 8.64
C ARG A 270 -11.37 10.29 9.16
N PHE A 271 -11.41 8.99 8.90
CA PHE A 271 -12.34 8.10 9.57
C PHE A 271 -11.69 7.58 10.87
N GLU A 272 -12.30 7.93 12.01
CA GLU A 272 -11.81 7.56 13.34
C GLU A 272 -12.72 6.48 13.97
N PRO A 273 -12.43 5.19 13.76
CA PRO A 273 -13.22 4.11 14.34
C PRO A 273 -13.03 4.03 15.87
N SER A 274 -14.13 3.89 16.61
CA SER A 274 -14.07 3.56 18.04
C SER A 274 -13.66 2.10 18.26
N TYR A 275 -13.23 1.77 19.48
CA TYR A 275 -12.67 0.44 19.80
C TYR A 275 -13.63 -0.72 19.50
N ASP A 276 -14.94 -0.50 19.64
CA ASP A 276 -16.01 -1.46 19.38
C ASP A 276 -16.42 -1.58 17.89
N MET A 277 -15.77 -0.83 17.00
CA MET A 277 -15.98 -0.90 15.54
C MET A 277 -15.09 -1.93 14.86
N PHE A 278 -14.12 -2.51 15.56
CA PHE A 278 -13.25 -3.52 15.02
C PHE A 278 -13.71 -4.95 15.33
N HIS A 279 -13.38 -5.87 14.43
CA HIS A 279 -13.49 -7.32 14.66
C HIS A 279 -12.22 -7.85 15.33
N ASP A 280 -11.05 -7.41 14.88
CA ASP A 280 -9.74 -7.73 15.43
C ASP A 280 -8.96 -6.42 15.63
N ASP A 281 -7.63 -6.44 15.68
CA ASP A 281 -6.86 -5.20 15.86
C ASP A 281 -6.75 -4.33 14.59
N VAL A 282 -7.33 -4.81 13.48
CA VAL A 282 -7.09 -4.28 12.13
C VAL A 282 -8.39 -4.02 11.36
N GLN A 283 -9.24 -5.03 11.29
CA GLN A 283 -10.40 -5.11 10.40
C GLN A 283 -11.65 -4.60 11.09
N LEU A 284 -12.45 -3.83 10.35
CA LEU A 284 -13.75 -3.37 10.82
C LEU A 284 -14.74 -4.53 10.92
N ASN A 285 -15.59 -4.49 11.95
CA ASN A 285 -16.67 -5.45 12.12
C ASN A 285 -17.91 -5.10 11.28
N TYR A 286 -18.78 -6.09 11.07
CA TYR A 286 -20.01 -5.93 10.30
C TYR A 286 -21.09 -5.12 11.02
N GLY A 287 -21.08 -5.09 12.35
CA GLY A 287 -22.14 -4.48 13.14
C GLY A 287 -22.08 -2.95 13.20
N LYS A 288 -20.88 -2.39 13.42
CA LYS A 288 -20.69 -0.95 13.62
C LYS A 288 -19.66 -0.35 12.66
N GLY A 289 -18.50 -0.98 12.52
CA GLY A 289 -17.39 -0.40 11.75
C GLY A 289 -17.66 -0.26 10.27
N LEU A 290 -18.10 -1.34 9.60
CA LEU A 290 -18.39 -1.31 8.16
C LEU A 290 -19.56 -0.37 7.81
N PRO A 291 -20.69 -0.36 8.54
CA PRO A 291 -21.74 0.64 8.32
C PRO A 291 -21.25 2.09 8.51
N ALA A 292 -20.43 2.34 9.55
CA ALA A 292 -19.91 3.66 9.86
C ALA A 292 -18.96 4.18 8.76
N ILE A 293 -18.01 3.37 8.30
CA ILE A 293 -17.11 3.79 7.22
C ILE A 293 -17.85 3.95 5.90
N VAL A 294 -18.84 3.11 5.58
CA VAL A 294 -19.66 3.29 4.37
C VAL A 294 -20.42 4.62 4.43
N LYS A 295 -20.95 4.98 5.61
CA LYS A 295 -21.59 6.28 5.81
C LYS A 295 -20.62 7.43 5.61
N HIS A 296 -19.43 7.34 6.21
CA HIS A 296 -18.36 8.32 6.05
C HIS A 296 -17.99 8.53 4.58
N LEU A 297 -17.79 7.44 3.84
CA LEU A 297 -17.41 7.48 2.43
C LEU A 297 -18.51 8.00 1.52
N LYS A 298 -19.79 7.74 1.83
CA LYS A 298 -20.91 8.33 1.10
C LYS A 298 -20.96 9.84 1.24
N ILE A 299 -20.71 10.36 2.44
CA ILE A 299 -20.64 11.80 2.70
C ILE A 299 -19.50 12.42 1.90
N ALA A 300 -18.31 11.83 1.97
CA ALA A 300 -17.14 12.27 1.22
C ALA A 300 -17.38 12.32 -0.30
N LEU A 301 -18.06 11.31 -0.86
CA LEU A 301 -18.35 11.22 -2.28
C LEU A 301 -19.63 12.00 -2.70
N ASN A 302 -20.26 12.72 -1.78
CA ASN A 302 -21.56 13.39 -1.97
C ASN A 302 -22.65 12.48 -2.57
N ILE A 303 -22.69 11.22 -2.12
CA ILE A 303 -23.68 10.23 -2.58
C ILE A 303 -24.89 10.26 -1.64
N PRO A 304 -26.11 10.53 -2.14
CA PRO A 304 -27.30 10.65 -1.30
C PRO A 304 -27.59 9.37 -0.52
N TYR A 305 -27.92 9.55 0.76
CA TYR A 305 -28.34 8.46 1.63
C TYR A 305 -29.78 8.08 1.30
N THR A 306 -30.00 6.89 0.75
CA THR A 306 -31.32 6.28 0.76
C THR A 306 -31.45 5.47 2.05
N ASN A 307 -32.25 5.97 2.98
CA ASN A 307 -32.71 5.16 4.10
C ASN A 307 -33.67 4.11 3.54
N ASN A 308 -33.15 2.96 3.10
CA ASN A 308 -33.98 1.77 2.96
C ASN A 308 -34.24 1.20 4.36
N THR A 309 -35.01 1.94 5.14
CA THR A 309 -35.70 1.42 6.32
C THR A 309 -37.06 0.90 5.85
N GLN A 310 -37.04 -0.21 5.10
CA GLN A 310 -38.19 -1.08 4.97
C GLN A 310 -37.73 -2.52 5.10
N GLN A 311 -38.03 -3.06 6.29
CA GLN A 311 -38.42 -4.44 6.59
C GLN A 311 -37.49 -5.57 6.12
N GLN A 312 -36.87 -6.25 7.09
CA GLN A 312 -37.36 -7.56 7.58
C GLN A 312 -36.89 -7.78 9.01
#